data_AF-A0A1Q5BV84-F1
#
_entry.id   AF-A0A1Q5BV84-F1
#
_cell.length_a   1.000
_cell.length_b   1.000
_cell.length_c   1.000
_cell.angle_alpha   90.00
_cell.angle_beta   90.00
_cell.angle_gamma   90.00
#
_symmetry.space_group_name_H-M   'P 1'
#
loop_
_entity.id
_entity.type
_entity.pdbx_description
1 polymer ?
#
loop_
_entity_poly.entity_id
_entity_poly.type
_entity_poly.pdbx_seq_one_letter_code
_entity_poly.pdbx_strand_id
1 'polypeptide(L)'
;MKRKLRVRQAQTVLPFGVGAVLDVQGESFVAAGIERWPDLKTPVSCERLAARLGSKGFYAAPHTLNDRYDQPDRPGVPYVRFPGWLFCGSCRGMARYLRENEKPGEPPVCASCAAAPRLTPMRFVRICADGHLDDVDWWYWAHSRLAPELRDSCSESDNAWKARRLSFRVADRATGLEALSVRCGATGAGGKPCGAERDLLDVLGPQSGHCSGRNPWQRWDARSSCGQQVHIVQRTAGNVYYPVVYSALDIPQTDEPPRAEQSVAAAVLAHDYWPLLLDALGTRRADTFRGMIKEDTDAPDGLIDQLAAEATGAPTTPSPEPKPGKTGKVDLSRDEWYAFDATRFPEAAKEFTIRRGGLGLDGEKEEPWATLDAHVGKVVLADRLREVRALTGFRRHSPNGTLVPADTSGRLRWLPATEVYGEGIVLTLDEERLTAWENDPRVQVHVRGVRADLEASFRAEQLAEAVGSELSPRFQLLHTVAHLLIRQLSFDSGYTTASLRERVYGRPEYGQHGLLIYTAAGDAEGTLGGLVRQGEAPHFAETLIRMLEAAAWCSADPLCAEHTGQGFGNLNRAACHACTLLPETSCETGNTLLDRALVVGSARVPGYFTDVLTASREYAAATAQE
;
A
#
# COMPACT_ATOMS: atom_id res chain seq x y z
N MET A 1 6.84 -28.70 -24.01
CA MET A 1 6.44 -28.30 -22.65
C MET A 1 6.59 -26.79 -22.51
N LYS A 2 5.55 -26.07 -22.10
CA LYS A 2 5.65 -24.62 -21.85
C LYS A 2 6.42 -24.44 -20.54
N ARG A 3 7.54 -23.69 -20.52
CA ARG A 3 8.23 -23.31 -19.28
C ARG A 3 7.28 -22.44 -18.47
N LYS A 4 6.67 -23.02 -17.45
CA LYS A 4 5.87 -22.29 -16.47
C LYS A 4 6.79 -21.84 -15.35
N LEU A 5 6.90 -20.53 -15.20
CA LEU A 5 7.58 -19.92 -14.08
C LEU A 5 6.56 -19.81 -12.95
N ARG A 6 6.93 -20.30 -11.77
CA ARG A 6 6.05 -20.26 -10.60
C ARG A 6 6.31 -18.99 -9.81
N VAL A 7 5.23 -18.37 -9.37
CA VAL A 7 5.21 -17.25 -8.44
C VAL A 7 4.18 -17.55 -7.36
N ARG A 8 4.33 -16.97 -6.18
CA ARG A 8 3.28 -17.08 -5.14
C ARG A 8 2.00 -16.41 -5.66
N GLN A 9 0.84 -16.96 -5.34
CA GLN A 9 -0.44 -16.42 -5.83
C GLN A 9 -0.62 -14.93 -5.45
N ALA A 10 -0.29 -14.56 -4.22
CA ALA A 10 -0.33 -13.17 -3.75
C ALA A 10 0.56 -12.23 -4.58
N GLN A 11 1.68 -12.73 -5.12
CA GLN A 11 2.58 -11.95 -5.97
C GLN A 11 1.94 -11.50 -7.29
N THR A 12 0.87 -12.16 -7.74
CA THR A 12 0.11 -11.76 -8.93
C THR A 12 -0.81 -10.55 -8.71
N VAL A 13 -0.94 -10.10 -7.46
CA VAL A 13 -1.62 -8.86 -7.07
C VAL A 13 -0.56 -7.85 -6.61
N LEU A 14 0.32 -8.25 -5.68
CA LEU A 14 1.43 -7.45 -5.17
C LEU A 14 2.66 -8.31 -4.87
N PRO A 15 3.87 -7.95 -5.35
CA PRO A 15 4.19 -6.71 -6.07
C PRO A 15 4.04 -6.82 -7.60
N PHE A 16 3.82 -8.01 -8.15
CA PHE A 16 3.86 -8.28 -9.58
C PHE A 16 2.46 -8.32 -10.21
N GLY A 17 1.59 -7.39 -9.81
CA GLY A 17 0.26 -7.17 -10.37
C GLY A 17 0.26 -6.70 -11.83
N VAL A 18 -0.93 -6.53 -12.41
CA VAL A 18 -1.12 -6.02 -13.79
C VAL A 18 -0.23 -4.80 -14.04
N GLY A 19 0.60 -4.84 -15.10
CA GLY A 19 1.52 -3.76 -15.45
C GLY A 19 2.85 -3.74 -14.69
N ALA A 20 3.03 -4.55 -13.65
CA ALA A 20 4.31 -4.67 -12.97
C ALA A 20 5.32 -5.47 -13.80
N VAL A 21 6.60 -5.11 -13.68
CA VAL A 21 7.71 -5.87 -14.26
C VAL A 21 8.18 -6.92 -13.26
N LEU A 22 8.23 -8.18 -13.69
CA LEU A 22 8.71 -9.34 -12.95
C LEU A 22 10.02 -9.82 -13.57
N ASP A 23 11.09 -9.78 -12.78
CA ASP A 23 12.31 -10.52 -13.09
C ASP A 23 12.29 -11.89 -12.44
N VAL A 24 12.58 -12.92 -13.23
CA VAL A 24 12.62 -14.28 -12.71
C VAL A 24 13.62 -15.11 -13.50
N GLN A 25 14.49 -15.81 -12.77
CA GLN A 25 15.52 -16.67 -13.33
C GLN A 25 16.40 -15.98 -14.39
N GLY A 26 16.62 -14.66 -14.37
CA GLY A 26 17.41 -13.93 -15.40
C GLY A 26 16.65 -13.54 -16.67
N GLU A 27 15.33 -13.71 -16.69
CA GLU A 27 14.43 -13.12 -17.67
C GLU A 27 13.57 -12.03 -17.04
N SER A 28 12.92 -11.22 -17.89
CA SER A 28 12.07 -10.12 -17.48
C SER A 28 10.76 -10.15 -18.27
N PHE A 29 9.65 -9.97 -17.55
CA PHE A 29 8.31 -9.98 -18.09
C PHE A 29 7.47 -8.88 -17.46
N VAL A 30 6.37 -8.50 -18.11
CA VAL A 30 5.34 -7.61 -17.55
C VAL A 30 4.01 -8.34 -17.43
N ALA A 31 3.32 -8.20 -16.31
CA ALA A 31 2.00 -8.79 -16.13
C ALA A 31 0.99 -8.13 -17.08
N ALA A 32 0.22 -8.93 -17.82
CA ALA A 32 -0.78 -8.40 -18.72
C ALA A 32 -2.08 -8.02 -17.98
N GLY A 33 -2.91 -7.22 -18.66
CA GLY A 33 -4.24 -6.85 -18.18
C GLY A 33 -5.15 -8.05 -17.92
N ILE A 34 -6.11 -7.87 -17.00
CA ILE A 34 -6.98 -8.97 -16.54
C ILE A 34 -7.90 -9.51 -17.63
N GLU A 35 -8.07 -8.79 -18.74
CA GLU A 35 -8.77 -9.26 -19.94
C GLU A 35 -8.14 -10.51 -20.59
N ARG A 36 -6.89 -10.83 -20.22
CA ARG A 36 -6.19 -12.02 -20.70
C ARG A 36 -6.12 -13.15 -19.67
N TRP A 37 -6.65 -12.95 -18.46
CA TRP A 37 -6.67 -14.01 -17.47
C TRP A 37 -7.50 -15.20 -17.95
N PRO A 38 -7.11 -16.44 -17.60
CA PRO A 38 -7.88 -17.62 -17.97
C PRO A 38 -9.25 -17.66 -17.29
N ASP A 39 -10.20 -18.39 -17.91
CA ASP A 39 -11.53 -18.61 -17.33
C ASP A 39 -11.48 -19.39 -16.01
N LEU A 40 -10.56 -20.35 -15.93
CA LEU A 40 -10.19 -21.03 -14.70
C LEU A 40 -9.52 -19.98 -13.81
N LYS A 41 -10.24 -19.49 -12.80
CA LYS A 41 -9.79 -18.54 -11.78
C LYS A 41 -10.50 -18.87 -10.47
N THR A 42 -9.88 -18.58 -9.33
CA THR A 42 -10.44 -18.93 -8.03
C THR A 42 -11.25 -17.75 -7.50
N PRO A 43 -12.57 -17.88 -7.24
CA PRO A 43 -13.34 -16.80 -6.65
C PRO A 43 -12.84 -16.46 -5.25
N VAL A 44 -12.82 -15.17 -4.93
CA VAL A 44 -12.50 -14.65 -3.59
C VAL A 44 -13.71 -13.84 -3.13
N SER A 45 -14.40 -14.29 -2.09
CA SER A 45 -15.56 -13.60 -1.52
C SER A 45 -15.12 -12.51 -0.55
N CYS A 46 -15.65 -11.30 -0.73
CA CYS A 46 -15.57 -10.19 0.23
C CYS A 46 -16.63 -9.14 -0.12
N GLU A 47 -17.79 -9.18 0.52
CA GLU A 47 -18.93 -8.33 0.17
C GLU A 47 -18.67 -6.85 0.47
N ARG A 48 -18.07 -6.55 1.63
CA ARG A 48 -17.74 -5.18 2.06
C ARG A 48 -16.79 -4.49 1.07
N LEU A 49 -15.74 -5.18 0.65
CA LEU A 49 -14.79 -4.66 -0.36
C LEU A 49 -15.45 -4.54 -1.74
N ALA A 50 -16.31 -5.48 -2.12
CA ALA A 50 -17.04 -5.44 -3.39
C ALA A 50 -17.98 -4.22 -3.44
N ALA A 51 -18.73 -3.97 -2.37
CA ALA A 51 -19.59 -2.80 -2.22
C ALA A 51 -18.79 -1.48 -2.27
N ARG A 52 -17.66 -1.42 -1.57
CA ARG A 52 -16.75 -0.26 -1.57
C ARG A 52 -16.16 0.05 -2.95
N LEU A 53 -15.85 -0.97 -3.74
CA LEU A 53 -15.22 -0.83 -5.07
C LEU A 53 -16.23 -0.84 -6.23
N GLY A 54 -17.50 -1.13 -5.99
CA GLY A 54 -18.49 -1.32 -7.05
C GLY A 54 -18.18 -2.52 -7.96
N SER A 55 -17.44 -3.51 -7.47
CA SER A 55 -17.04 -4.71 -8.22
C SER A 55 -18.11 -5.80 -8.09
N LYS A 56 -18.34 -6.58 -9.16
CA LYS A 56 -19.23 -7.77 -9.13
C LYS A 56 -18.56 -9.01 -8.56
N GLY A 57 -17.25 -8.97 -8.33
CA GLY A 57 -16.53 -10.09 -7.74
C GLY A 57 -15.02 -9.93 -7.77
N PHE A 58 -14.35 -10.80 -7.03
CA PHE A 58 -12.90 -10.87 -6.98
C PHE A 58 -12.42 -12.26 -7.36
N TYR A 59 -11.26 -12.31 -8.00
CA TYR A 59 -10.67 -13.58 -8.41
C TYR A 59 -9.16 -13.60 -8.19
N ALA A 60 -8.69 -14.70 -7.62
CA ALA A 60 -7.28 -15.00 -7.50
C ALA A 60 -6.78 -15.77 -8.73
N ALA A 61 -5.48 -15.61 -8.99
CA ALA A 61 -4.76 -16.39 -9.99
C ALA A 61 -4.96 -17.90 -9.75
N PRO A 62 -4.99 -18.74 -10.78
CA PRO A 62 -5.15 -20.19 -10.59
C PRO A 62 -4.02 -20.75 -9.70
N HIS A 63 -4.37 -21.44 -8.63
CA HIS A 63 -3.39 -22.09 -7.76
C HIS A 63 -2.95 -23.45 -8.35
N THR A 64 -1.69 -23.79 -8.13
CA THR A 64 -1.15 -25.15 -8.36
C THR A 64 -0.86 -25.76 -6.98
N LEU A 65 -1.54 -26.84 -6.62
CA LEU A 65 -1.48 -27.41 -5.26
C LEU A 65 -0.08 -27.90 -4.87
N ASN A 66 0.65 -28.58 -5.77
CA ASN A 66 2.08 -28.95 -5.64
C ASN A 66 2.59 -29.59 -6.94
N ASP A 67 3.88 -29.94 -7.03
CA ASP A 67 4.49 -30.63 -8.18
C ASP A 67 3.77 -31.91 -8.61
N ARG A 68 3.12 -32.60 -7.67
CA ARG A 68 2.46 -33.90 -7.90
C ARG A 68 1.06 -33.76 -8.50
N TYR A 69 0.38 -32.65 -8.23
CA TYR A 69 -0.96 -32.33 -8.74
C TYR A 69 -0.96 -31.18 -9.76
N ASP A 70 0.22 -30.67 -10.11
CA ASP A 70 0.39 -29.67 -11.17
C ASP A 70 0.02 -30.32 -12.51
N GLN A 71 -1.00 -29.77 -13.16
CA GLN A 71 -1.36 -30.17 -14.52
C GLN A 71 -0.53 -29.32 -15.49
N PRO A 72 0.42 -29.92 -16.25
CA PRO A 72 1.36 -29.18 -17.10
C PRO A 72 0.71 -28.25 -18.12
N ASP A 73 -0.57 -28.45 -18.45
CA ASP A 73 -1.31 -27.66 -19.43
C ASP A 73 -2.29 -26.63 -18.85
N ARG A 74 -2.45 -26.55 -17.51
CA ARG A 74 -3.33 -25.52 -16.90
C ARG A 74 -2.84 -24.10 -17.21
N PRO A 75 -3.70 -23.20 -17.72
CA PRO A 75 -3.28 -21.83 -18.00
C PRO A 75 -3.02 -21.06 -16.71
N GLY A 76 -1.89 -20.38 -16.63
CA GLY A 76 -1.57 -19.42 -15.56
C GLY A 76 -1.92 -17.99 -15.95
N VAL A 77 -1.67 -17.04 -15.04
CA VAL A 77 -1.79 -15.61 -15.34
C VAL A 77 -0.78 -15.22 -16.43
N PRO A 78 -1.21 -14.48 -17.47
CA PRO A 78 -0.34 -14.15 -18.59
C PRO A 78 0.66 -13.03 -18.25
N TYR A 79 1.94 -13.33 -18.47
CA TYR A 79 3.02 -12.35 -18.48
C TYR A 79 3.62 -12.29 -19.90
N VAL A 80 4.00 -11.09 -20.34
CA VAL A 80 4.57 -10.84 -21.67
C VAL A 80 6.02 -10.45 -21.52
N ARG A 81 6.91 -10.99 -22.35
CA ARG A 81 8.33 -10.61 -22.31
C ARG A 81 8.48 -9.11 -22.47
N PHE A 82 9.17 -8.50 -21.52
CA PHE A 82 9.44 -7.08 -21.52
C PHE A 82 10.64 -6.77 -20.62
N PRO A 83 11.58 -5.91 -21.04
CA PRO A 83 11.68 -5.27 -22.34
C PRO A 83 11.85 -6.27 -23.50
N GLY A 84 11.40 -5.88 -24.68
CA GLY A 84 11.58 -6.68 -25.89
C GLY A 84 13.02 -6.65 -26.37
N TRP A 85 13.77 -5.57 -26.10
CA TRP A 85 15.20 -5.52 -26.44
C TRP A 85 16.05 -6.29 -25.45
N LEU A 86 16.85 -7.21 -25.98
CA LEU A 86 17.81 -8.02 -25.26
C LEU A 86 19.20 -7.85 -25.87
N PHE A 87 20.26 -8.18 -25.13
CA PHE A 87 21.63 -8.18 -25.63
C PHE A 87 22.39 -9.44 -25.21
N CYS A 88 23.42 -9.81 -25.98
CA CYS A 88 24.30 -10.93 -25.68
C CYS A 88 25.46 -10.47 -24.78
N GLY A 89 25.67 -11.14 -23.65
CA GLY A 89 26.81 -10.84 -22.76
C GLY A 89 28.18 -11.06 -23.42
N SER A 90 28.29 -11.99 -24.38
CA SER A 90 29.55 -12.34 -25.06
C SER A 90 29.86 -11.43 -26.26
N CYS A 91 28.98 -11.39 -27.27
CA CYS A 91 29.24 -10.61 -28.49
C CYS A 91 28.69 -9.17 -28.44
N ARG A 92 27.99 -8.80 -27.37
CA ARG A 92 27.35 -7.48 -27.20
C ARG A 92 26.28 -7.12 -28.23
N GLY A 93 25.95 -8.02 -29.16
CA GLY A 93 24.88 -7.82 -30.13
C GLY A 93 23.51 -7.71 -29.47
N MET A 94 22.69 -6.77 -29.94
CA MET A 94 21.32 -6.55 -29.49
C MET A 94 20.32 -7.19 -30.45
N ALA A 95 19.21 -7.65 -29.90
CA ALA A 95 18.09 -8.18 -30.67
C ALA A 95 16.77 -7.80 -29.99
N ARG A 96 15.78 -7.43 -30.80
CA ARG A 96 14.42 -7.25 -30.32
C ARG A 96 13.67 -8.57 -30.43
N TYR A 97 13.20 -9.07 -29.30
CA TYR A 97 12.39 -10.27 -29.19
C TYR A 97 10.91 -9.87 -29.12
N LEU A 98 10.13 -10.33 -30.09
CA LEU A 98 8.69 -10.11 -30.15
C LEU A 98 7.94 -11.34 -29.66
N ARG A 99 6.64 -11.16 -29.39
CA ARG A 99 5.77 -12.24 -28.92
C ARG A 99 5.73 -13.44 -29.87
N GLU A 100 5.81 -13.20 -31.17
CA GLU A 100 5.88 -14.25 -32.22
C GLU A 100 7.18 -15.06 -32.19
N ASN A 101 8.24 -14.54 -31.55
CA ASN A 101 9.50 -15.25 -31.39
C ASN A 101 9.50 -16.13 -30.13
N GLU A 102 8.51 -15.98 -29.23
CA GLU A 102 8.41 -16.79 -28.01
C GLU A 102 8.20 -18.26 -28.34
N LYS A 103 9.12 -19.09 -27.85
CA LYS A 103 9.00 -20.54 -27.89
C LYS A 103 8.69 -21.04 -26.48
N PRO A 104 7.61 -21.81 -26.29
CA PRO A 104 7.29 -22.31 -24.97
C PRO A 104 8.40 -23.25 -24.48
N GLY A 105 8.99 -22.95 -23.32
CA GLY A 105 10.08 -23.79 -22.80
C GLY A 105 11.45 -23.12 -22.83
N GLU A 106 11.67 -22.24 -23.80
CA GLU A 106 13.02 -21.86 -24.23
C GLU A 106 13.31 -20.38 -23.94
N PRO A 107 14.36 -20.06 -23.18
CA PRO A 107 14.79 -18.67 -23.05
C PRO A 107 15.38 -18.16 -24.39
N PRO A 108 15.32 -16.85 -24.67
CA PRO A 108 15.98 -16.27 -25.83
C PRO A 108 17.50 -16.48 -25.78
N VAL A 109 18.07 -17.01 -26.86
CA VAL A 109 19.51 -17.26 -27.01
C VAL A 109 20.11 -16.44 -28.15
N CYS A 110 21.42 -16.19 -28.06
CA CYS A 110 22.14 -15.49 -29.10
C CYS A 110 22.38 -16.38 -30.32
N ALA A 111 21.70 -16.09 -31.44
CA ALA A 111 21.91 -16.78 -32.72
C ALA A 111 23.26 -16.49 -33.39
N SER A 112 24.01 -15.48 -32.93
CA SER A 112 25.28 -15.06 -33.54
C SER A 112 26.51 -15.72 -32.91
N CYS A 113 26.36 -16.31 -31.73
CA CYS A 113 27.46 -16.97 -31.02
C CYS A 113 27.28 -18.48 -31.10
N ALA A 114 28.36 -19.21 -31.38
CA ALA A 114 28.33 -20.68 -31.45
C ALA A 114 27.82 -21.33 -30.15
N ALA A 115 28.21 -20.78 -29.00
CA ALA A 115 27.79 -21.28 -27.68
C ALA A 115 26.33 -20.95 -27.31
N ALA A 116 25.58 -20.25 -28.18
CA ALA A 116 24.19 -19.83 -27.96
C ALA A 116 23.90 -19.31 -26.54
N PRO A 117 24.72 -18.39 -25.98
CA PRO A 117 24.50 -17.88 -24.64
C PRO A 117 23.14 -17.19 -24.56
N ARG A 118 22.50 -17.31 -23.39
CA ARG A 118 21.23 -16.65 -23.11
C ARG A 118 21.35 -15.14 -23.24
N LEU A 119 20.33 -14.51 -23.83
CA LEU A 119 20.26 -13.06 -23.95
C LEU A 119 19.79 -12.44 -22.63
N THR A 120 20.36 -11.28 -22.31
CA THR A 120 20.04 -10.48 -21.13
C THR A 120 19.08 -9.35 -21.50
N PRO A 121 17.98 -9.12 -20.76
CA PRO A 121 17.09 -7.99 -20.99
C PRO A 121 17.81 -6.64 -20.85
N MET A 122 17.49 -5.68 -21.71
CA MET A 122 17.94 -4.30 -21.54
C MET A 122 17.43 -3.75 -20.19
N ARG A 123 18.24 -2.91 -19.54
CA ARG A 123 17.92 -2.42 -18.19
C ARG A 123 17.13 -1.10 -18.16
N PHE A 124 16.86 -0.51 -19.32
CA PHE A 124 16.18 0.78 -19.44
C PHE A 124 14.91 0.64 -20.25
N VAL A 125 13.88 1.36 -19.80
CA VAL A 125 12.53 1.35 -20.38
C VAL A 125 12.02 2.79 -20.43
N ARG A 126 11.05 3.06 -21.31
CA ARG A 126 10.36 4.35 -21.34
C ARG A 126 9.00 4.27 -20.68
N ILE A 127 8.67 5.29 -19.90
CA ILE A 127 7.39 5.47 -19.23
C ILE A 127 6.85 6.89 -19.47
N CYS A 128 5.56 7.10 -19.24
CA CYS A 128 4.96 8.43 -19.22
C CYS A 128 3.94 8.58 -18.08
N ALA A 129 3.52 9.83 -17.81
CA ALA A 129 2.53 10.15 -16.77
C ALA A 129 1.15 9.51 -17.02
N ASP A 130 0.78 9.21 -18.27
CA ASP A 130 -0.46 8.46 -18.60
C ASP A 130 -0.37 6.94 -18.32
N GLY A 131 0.75 6.46 -17.76
CA GLY A 131 0.90 5.06 -17.34
C GLY A 131 1.35 4.07 -18.43
N HIS A 132 1.68 4.56 -19.63
CA HIS A 132 2.24 3.73 -20.69
C HIS A 132 3.67 3.28 -20.38
N LEU A 133 4.02 2.09 -20.87
CA LEU A 133 5.32 1.45 -20.72
C LEU A 133 5.75 0.87 -22.05
N ASP A 134 6.98 1.13 -22.47
CA ASP A 134 7.51 0.59 -23.71
C ASP A 134 9.04 0.50 -23.69
N ASP A 135 9.61 -0.13 -24.72
CA ASP A 135 11.04 -0.17 -24.94
C ASP A 135 11.60 1.22 -25.32
N VAL A 136 12.85 1.48 -24.94
CA VAL A 136 13.62 2.59 -25.51
C VAL A 136 13.84 2.33 -27.00
N ASP A 137 13.68 3.36 -27.83
CA ASP A 137 14.09 3.30 -29.22
C ASP A 137 15.61 3.38 -29.32
N TRP A 138 16.27 2.23 -29.17
CA TRP A 138 17.73 2.13 -29.17
C TRP A 138 18.36 2.49 -30.51
N TRP A 139 17.62 2.33 -31.62
CA TRP A 139 18.12 2.78 -32.91
C TRP A 139 18.14 4.30 -32.94
N TYR A 140 17.02 4.95 -32.60
CA TYR A 140 16.97 6.41 -32.53
C TYR A 140 17.99 6.95 -31.52
N TRP A 141 18.14 6.32 -30.36
CA TRP A 141 19.13 6.69 -29.35
C TRP A 141 20.55 6.77 -29.96
N ALA A 142 21.00 5.71 -30.63
CA ALA A 142 22.32 5.67 -31.24
C ALA A 142 22.52 6.73 -32.34
N HIS A 143 21.45 7.09 -33.07
CA HIS A 143 21.52 8.04 -34.18
C HIS A 143 21.15 9.48 -33.81
N SER A 144 20.66 9.72 -32.60
CA SER A 144 20.10 11.02 -32.19
C SER A 144 21.11 12.17 -32.15
N ARG A 145 22.42 11.88 -32.04
CA ARG A 145 23.50 12.89 -32.14
C ARG A 145 24.00 13.09 -33.58
N LEU A 146 23.53 12.31 -34.55
CA LEU A 146 23.86 12.53 -35.96
C LEU A 146 22.96 13.61 -36.56
N ALA A 147 23.50 14.33 -37.55
CA ALA A 147 22.70 15.22 -38.39
C ALA A 147 21.57 14.41 -39.09
N PRO A 148 20.38 15.00 -39.30
CA PRO A 148 19.24 14.30 -39.90
C PRO A 148 19.58 13.57 -41.21
N GLU A 149 20.38 14.18 -42.07
CA GLU A 149 20.77 13.62 -43.37
C GLU A 149 21.62 12.35 -43.22
N LEU A 150 22.52 12.33 -42.23
CA LEU A 150 23.34 11.16 -41.92
C LEU A 150 22.52 10.05 -41.27
N ARG A 151 21.58 10.41 -40.40
CA ARG A 151 20.66 9.44 -39.79
C ARG A 151 19.79 8.76 -40.85
N ASP A 152 19.23 9.54 -41.77
CA ASP A 152 18.31 9.05 -42.80
C ASP A 152 19.05 8.25 -43.89
N SER A 153 20.38 8.40 -43.99
CA SER A 153 21.23 7.60 -44.89
C SER A 153 21.54 6.17 -44.39
N CYS A 154 21.12 5.83 -43.16
CA CYS A 154 21.34 4.52 -42.58
C CYS A 154 20.45 3.48 -43.26
N SER A 155 21.04 2.43 -43.83
CA SER A 155 20.30 1.39 -44.58
C SER A 155 19.26 0.62 -43.76
N GLU A 156 19.30 0.77 -42.43
CA GLU A 156 18.44 0.06 -41.49
C GLU A 156 17.36 0.96 -40.88
N SER A 157 17.16 2.21 -41.35
CA SER A 157 16.14 3.12 -40.79
C SER A 157 14.74 2.50 -40.72
N ASP A 158 14.34 1.78 -41.76
CA ASP A 158 12.98 1.23 -41.90
C ASP A 158 12.80 -0.14 -41.22
N ASN A 159 13.92 -0.84 -40.96
CA ASN A 159 13.94 -2.19 -40.39
C ASN A 159 14.84 -2.31 -39.15
N ALA A 160 15.13 -1.19 -38.49
CA ALA A 160 16.04 -1.09 -37.36
C ALA A 160 15.77 -2.10 -36.25
N TRP A 161 14.50 -2.47 -36.06
CA TRP A 161 14.06 -3.44 -35.07
C TRP A 161 14.24 -4.91 -35.48
N LYS A 162 14.35 -5.21 -36.78
CA LYS A 162 14.67 -6.54 -37.33
C LYS A 162 16.18 -6.73 -37.50
N ALA A 163 16.87 -5.65 -37.82
CA ALA A 163 18.28 -5.63 -38.12
C ALA A 163 19.07 -5.82 -36.81
N ARG A 164 19.66 -7.01 -36.61
CA ARG A 164 20.56 -7.35 -35.49
C ARG A 164 21.91 -6.62 -35.60
N ARG A 165 21.87 -5.31 -35.88
CA ARG A 165 23.01 -4.44 -36.21
C ARG A 165 23.37 -3.50 -35.05
N LEU A 166 22.55 -3.43 -34.00
CA LEU A 166 22.87 -2.69 -32.79
C LEU A 166 23.73 -3.53 -31.84
N SER A 167 24.67 -2.88 -31.16
CA SER A 167 25.49 -3.50 -30.12
C SER A 167 25.53 -2.63 -28.86
N PHE A 168 25.40 -3.26 -27.68
CA PHE A 168 25.48 -2.63 -26.37
C PHE A 168 26.89 -2.80 -25.79
N ARG A 169 27.69 -1.75 -25.81
CA ARG A 169 29.12 -1.80 -25.48
C ARG A 169 29.40 -1.26 -24.09
N VAL A 170 30.52 -1.71 -23.54
CA VAL A 170 31.08 -1.25 -22.27
C VAL A 170 32.51 -0.81 -22.57
N ALA A 171 32.86 0.42 -22.23
CA ALA A 171 34.21 0.96 -22.37
C ALA A 171 35.08 0.54 -21.17
N ASP A 172 36.32 0.11 -21.43
CA ASP A 172 37.21 -0.45 -20.40
C ASP A 172 37.75 0.56 -19.39
N ARG A 173 37.66 1.88 -19.68
CA ARG A 173 38.32 2.94 -18.90
C ARG A 173 37.37 4.03 -18.38
N ALA A 174 36.07 3.79 -18.46
CA ALA A 174 35.06 4.69 -17.93
C ALA A 174 34.25 3.95 -16.85
N THR A 175 33.80 4.69 -15.85
CA THR A 175 32.85 4.21 -14.84
C THR A 175 31.48 4.80 -15.14
N GLY A 176 30.41 4.36 -14.46
CA GLY A 176 29.10 4.98 -14.61
C GLY A 176 28.34 4.65 -15.91
N LEU A 177 27.48 5.57 -16.35
CA LEU A 177 26.60 5.42 -17.50
C LEU A 177 27.29 5.79 -18.83
N GLU A 178 28.24 6.72 -18.77
CA GLU A 178 29.11 7.15 -19.86
C GLU A 178 29.99 6.02 -20.40
N ALA A 179 30.27 5.01 -19.57
CA ALA A 179 30.98 3.80 -19.98
C ALA A 179 30.15 2.88 -20.89
N LEU A 180 28.83 3.09 -20.96
CA LEU A 180 27.92 2.24 -21.71
C LEU A 180 27.50 2.98 -22.97
N SER A 181 27.53 2.31 -24.12
CA SER A 181 27.09 2.91 -25.39
C SER A 181 26.26 1.94 -26.23
N VAL A 182 25.40 2.50 -27.08
CA VAL A 182 24.75 1.76 -28.16
C VAL A 182 25.33 2.22 -29.48
N ARG A 183 25.84 1.26 -30.25
CA ARG A 183 26.43 1.49 -31.58
C ARG A 183 25.66 0.76 -32.67
N CYS A 184 25.47 1.42 -33.81
CA CYS A 184 25.01 0.81 -35.04
C CYS A 184 26.17 0.31 -35.90
N GLY A 185 26.15 -0.98 -36.24
CA GLY A 185 27.08 -1.63 -37.16
C GLY A 185 26.56 -1.73 -38.60
N ALA A 186 25.51 -0.98 -38.96
CA ALA A 186 25.01 -0.93 -40.34
C ALA A 186 25.99 -0.20 -41.26
N THR A 187 25.88 -0.45 -42.56
CA THR A 187 26.59 0.30 -43.61
C THR A 187 25.63 1.31 -44.21
N GLY A 188 25.99 2.59 -44.23
CA GLY A 188 25.21 3.64 -44.90
C GLY A 188 25.32 3.56 -46.43
N ALA A 189 24.61 4.48 -47.11
CA ALA A 189 24.68 4.63 -48.55
C ALA A 189 26.15 4.81 -49.02
N GLY A 190 26.59 3.98 -49.97
CA GLY A 190 27.97 4.00 -50.49
C GLY A 190 28.96 3.08 -49.74
N GLY A 191 28.50 2.15 -48.90
CA GLY A 191 29.33 1.09 -48.31
C GLY A 191 30.18 1.52 -47.11
N LYS A 192 30.03 2.76 -46.63
CA LYS A 192 30.70 3.25 -45.41
C LYS A 192 29.95 2.80 -44.15
N PRO A 193 30.62 2.56 -43.02
CA PRO A 193 29.93 2.32 -41.75
C PRO A 193 29.02 3.50 -41.38
N CYS A 194 27.83 3.22 -40.87
CA CYS A 194 26.89 4.24 -40.37
C CYS A 194 27.54 5.11 -39.27
N GLY A 195 28.37 4.51 -38.42
CA GLY A 195 29.13 5.24 -37.41
C GLY A 195 28.30 5.77 -36.23
N ALA A 196 26.98 5.58 -36.23
CA ALA A 196 26.11 5.98 -35.13
C ALA A 196 26.51 5.28 -33.82
N GLU A 197 26.89 6.07 -32.82
CA GLU A 197 27.19 5.63 -31.47
C GLU A 197 26.83 6.73 -30.48
N ARG A 198 26.13 6.36 -29.40
CA ARG A 198 25.81 7.28 -28.31
C ARG A 198 25.99 6.57 -26.98
N ASP A 199 26.70 7.23 -26.06
CA ASP A 199 26.81 6.82 -24.66
C ASP A 199 25.46 6.93 -23.93
N LEU A 200 25.41 6.47 -22.69
CA LEU A 200 24.20 6.47 -21.87
C LEU A 200 24.23 7.55 -20.76
N LEU A 201 25.15 8.51 -20.80
CA LEU A 201 25.30 9.51 -19.73
C LEU A 201 23.97 10.23 -19.44
N ASP A 202 23.30 10.68 -20.50
CA ASP A 202 22.03 11.41 -20.42
C ASP A 202 20.81 10.51 -20.66
N VAL A 203 20.93 9.19 -20.48
CA VAL A 203 19.84 8.26 -20.82
C VAL A 203 18.67 8.37 -19.86
N LEU A 204 18.88 8.75 -18.59
CA LEU A 204 17.83 8.81 -17.59
C LEU A 204 17.13 10.18 -17.60
N GLY A 205 15.82 10.17 -17.38
CA GLY A 205 15.03 11.40 -17.30
C GLY A 205 14.26 11.70 -18.59
N PRO A 206 13.79 12.95 -18.78
CA PRO A 206 12.95 13.33 -19.92
C PRO A 206 13.73 13.21 -21.23
N GLN A 207 13.13 12.58 -22.23
CA GLN A 207 13.74 12.39 -23.55
C GLN A 207 12.86 12.93 -24.67
N SER A 208 13.49 13.42 -25.73
CA SER A 208 12.79 13.81 -26.96
C SER A 208 12.08 12.60 -27.60
N GLY A 209 10.84 12.80 -28.03
CA GLY A 209 10.05 11.76 -28.70
C GLY A 209 8.64 11.66 -28.11
N HIS A 210 7.79 10.91 -28.81
CA HIS A 210 6.40 10.73 -28.41
C HIS A 210 6.23 9.41 -27.67
N CYS A 211 5.32 9.41 -26.70
CA CYS A 211 4.83 8.18 -26.08
C CYS A 211 4.20 7.28 -27.17
N SER A 212 4.39 5.96 -27.08
CA SER A 212 3.71 5.04 -28.00
C SER A 212 2.20 4.94 -27.78
N GLY A 213 1.70 5.50 -26.67
CA GLY A 213 0.29 5.43 -26.31
C GLY A 213 -0.21 4.02 -26.02
N ARG A 214 0.69 3.10 -25.64
CA ARG A 214 0.33 1.71 -25.34
C ARG A 214 1.22 1.08 -24.27
N ASN A 215 0.75 -0.02 -23.72
CA ASN A 215 1.50 -0.92 -22.85
C ASN A 215 1.94 -2.20 -23.61
N PRO A 216 2.96 -2.94 -23.14
CA PRO A 216 3.56 -4.03 -23.92
C PRO A 216 2.62 -5.22 -24.16
N TRP A 217 1.63 -5.44 -23.29
CA TRP A 217 0.63 -6.50 -23.46
C TRP A 217 -0.54 -6.09 -24.38
N GLN A 218 -0.67 -4.81 -24.72
CA GLN A 218 -1.70 -4.31 -25.62
C GLN A 218 -1.30 -4.55 -27.08
N ARG A 219 -2.30 -4.75 -27.94
CA ARG A 219 -2.06 -4.87 -29.38
C ARG A 219 -1.68 -3.50 -29.96
N TRP A 220 -1.07 -3.48 -31.14
CA TRP A 220 -0.60 -2.24 -31.78
C TRP A 220 -1.73 -1.30 -32.20
N ASP A 221 -2.85 -1.86 -32.62
CA ASP A 221 -4.10 -1.16 -32.98
C ASP A 221 -4.80 -0.51 -31.78
N ALA A 222 -4.52 -0.97 -30.55
CA ALA A 222 -5.06 -0.40 -29.32
C ALA A 222 -4.29 0.83 -28.81
N ARG A 223 -3.35 1.37 -29.59
CA ARG A 223 -2.59 2.57 -29.21
C ARG A 223 -3.51 3.79 -29.11
N SER A 224 -3.34 4.57 -28.05
CA SER A 224 -3.97 5.87 -27.89
C SER A 224 -3.07 6.99 -28.44
N SER A 225 -3.64 8.17 -28.70
CA SER A 225 -2.82 9.38 -28.89
C SER A 225 -2.40 9.87 -27.52
N CYS A 226 -1.09 9.98 -27.26
CA CYS A 226 -0.55 10.38 -25.97
C CYS A 226 0.50 11.48 -26.19
N GLY A 227 0.22 12.68 -25.67
CA GLY A 227 1.08 13.85 -25.76
C GLY A 227 2.07 14.02 -24.61
N GLN A 228 2.14 13.04 -23.69
CA GLN A 228 2.98 13.14 -22.49
C GLN A 228 4.47 13.03 -22.83
N GLN A 229 5.30 13.77 -22.08
CA GLN A 229 6.75 13.63 -22.12
C GLN A 229 7.15 12.21 -21.72
N VAL A 230 8.00 11.58 -22.54
CA VAL A 230 8.57 10.27 -22.21
C VAL A 230 9.76 10.43 -21.27
N HIS A 231 9.82 9.58 -20.25
CA HIS A 231 10.97 9.45 -19.37
C HIS A 231 11.59 8.08 -19.54
N ILE A 232 12.90 8.03 -19.70
CA ILE A 232 13.64 6.77 -19.62
C ILE A 232 14.10 6.57 -18.18
N VAL A 233 13.85 5.38 -17.66
CA VAL A 233 14.19 4.97 -16.30
C VAL A 233 14.81 3.58 -16.30
N GLN A 234 15.46 3.21 -15.20
CA GLN A 234 15.82 1.82 -14.98
C GLN A 234 14.55 0.99 -14.80
N ARG A 235 14.48 -0.20 -15.41
CA ARG A 235 13.29 -1.07 -15.34
C ARG A 235 12.93 -1.56 -13.93
N THR A 236 13.87 -1.48 -12.99
CA THR A 236 13.70 -1.80 -11.57
C THR A 236 13.45 -0.57 -10.69
N ALA A 237 13.32 0.63 -11.28
CA ALA A 237 13.06 1.85 -10.52
C ALA A 237 11.62 1.85 -9.98
N GLY A 238 11.42 2.34 -8.75
CA GLY A 238 10.10 2.37 -8.10
C GLY A 238 9.06 3.18 -8.88
N ASN A 239 9.48 4.21 -9.62
CA ASN A 239 8.58 5.01 -10.46
C ASN A 239 8.10 4.32 -11.75
N VAL A 240 8.55 3.08 -12.00
CA VAL A 240 7.97 2.24 -13.06
C VAL A 240 6.58 1.77 -12.66
N TYR A 241 6.29 1.52 -11.38
CA TYR A 241 5.04 0.88 -10.98
C TYR A 241 4.61 1.27 -9.56
N TYR A 242 3.51 2.01 -9.46
CA TYR A 242 2.82 2.32 -8.21
C TYR A 242 1.47 1.57 -8.18
N PRO A 243 1.37 0.43 -7.48
CA PRO A 243 0.12 -0.31 -7.41
C PRO A 243 -0.95 0.46 -6.62
N VAL A 244 -2.21 0.35 -7.04
CA VAL A 244 -3.37 0.88 -6.31
C VAL A 244 -4.21 -0.29 -5.82
N VAL A 245 -4.04 -0.60 -4.54
CA VAL A 245 -4.63 -1.76 -3.88
C VAL A 245 -5.52 -1.31 -2.74
N TYR A 246 -6.69 -1.94 -2.66
CA TYR A 246 -7.60 -1.80 -1.53
C TYR A 246 -7.65 -3.13 -0.79
N SER A 247 -7.74 -3.07 0.52
CA SER A 247 -7.84 -4.23 1.37
C SER A 247 -8.95 -4.10 2.40
N ALA A 248 -9.58 -5.20 2.73
CA ALA A 248 -10.56 -5.28 3.80
C ALA A 248 -10.27 -6.52 4.66
N LEU A 249 -10.42 -6.37 5.98
CA LEU A 249 -10.51 -7.50 6.88
C LEU A 249 -11.89 -8.15 6.75
N ASP A 250 -11.91 -9.48 6.71
CA ASP A 250 -13.15 -10.25 6.67
C ASP A 250 -13.73 -10.38 8.07
N ILE A 251 -14.45 -9.35 8.47
CA ILE A 251 -15.04 -9.22 9.80
C ILE A 251 -16.52 -9.60 9.72
N PRO A 252 -17.00 -10.55 10.55
CA PRO A 252 -18.42 -10.87 10.65
C PRO A 252 -19.25 -9.63 10.98
N GLN A 253 -20.48 -9.57 10.50
CA GLN A 253 -21.40 -8.48 10.86
C GLN A 253 -21.65 -8.51 12.37
N THR A 254 -21.50 -7.35 13.03
CA THR A 254 -21.84 -7.16 14.44
C THR A 254 -23.26 -6.63 14.56
N ASP A 255 -24.05 -7.23 15.45
CA ASP A 255 -25.39 -6.74 15.77
C ASP A 255 -25.37 -5.49 16.66
N GLU A 256 -24.24 -5.20 17.33
CA GLU A 256 -24.09 -3.99 18.16
C GLU A 256 -23.83 -2.75 17.28
N PRO A 257 -24.68 -1.70 17.39
CA PRO A 257 -24.34 -0.42 16.80
C PRO A 257 -23.10 0.16 17.50
N PRO A 258 -22.27 0.95 16.80
CA PRO A 258 -20.99 1.43 17.28
C PRO A 258 -21.05 2.21 18.59
N ARG A 259 -20.02 2.17 19.43
CA ARG A 259 -19.95 2.93 20.71
C ARG A 259 -20.15 4.45 20.53
N ALA A 260 -19.65 5.02 19.43
CA ALA A 260 -19.88 6.43 19.08
C ALA A 260 -21.38 6.69 18.78
N GLU A 261 -22.02 5.81 18.01
CA GLU A 261 -23.47 5.88 17.74
C GLU A 261 -24.29 5.57 19.00
N GLN A 262 -23.81 4.72 19.91
CA GLN A 262 -24.41 4.48 21.22
C GLN A 262 -24.29 5.72 22.13
N SER A 263 -23.19 6.46 22.08
CA SER A 263 -23.02 7.70 22.85
C SER A 263 -23.95 8.80 22.35
N VAL A 264 -24.11 8.91 21.02
CA VAL A 264 -25.06 9.84 20.39
C VAL A 264 -26.50 9.38 20.63
N ALA A 265 -26.81 8.08 20.51
CA ALA A 265 -28.11 7.53 20.83
C ALA A 265 -28.47 7.71 22.31
N ALA A 266 -27.52 7.48 23.22
CA ALA A 266 -27.69 7.73 24.65
C ALA A 266 -27.89 9.22 24.93
N ALA A 267 -27.13 10.11 24.27
CA ALA A 267 -27.31 11.55 24.36
C ALA A 267 -28.68 12.00 23.84
N VAL A 268 -29.16 11.43 22.73
CA VAL A 268 -30.51 11.65 22.20
C VAL A 268 -31.57 11.17 23.19
N LEU A 269 -31.45 9.95 23.71
CA LEU A 269 -32.41 9.38 24.67
C LEU A 269 -32.43 10.13 26.01
N ALA A 270 -31.28 10.69 26.42
CA ALA A 270 -31.15 11.48 27.64
C ALA A 270 -31.48 12.98 27.45
N HIS A 271 -31.77 13.42 26.22
CA HIS A 271 -32.02 14.82 25.92
C HIS A 271 -33.36 15.29 26.51
N ASP A 272 -33.40 16.50 27.10
CA ASP A 272 -34.62 17.05 27.74
C ASP A 272 -35.81 17.17 26.77
N TYR A 273 -35.52 17.34 25.48
CA TYR A 273 -36.53 17.42 24.42
C TYR A 273 -36.94 16.06 23.83
N TRP A 274 -36.31 14.96 24.23
CA TRP A 274 -36.66 13.62 23.75
C TRP A 274 -38.09 13.19 24.10
N PRO A 275 -38.57 13.34 25.36
CA PRO A 275 -39.98 13.07 25.68
C PRO A 275 -40.94 13.99 24.91
N LEU A 276 -40.58 15.26 24.71
CA LEU A 276 -41.38 16.23 23.95
C LEU A 276 -41.47 15.88 22.47
N LEU A 277 -40.39 15.33 21.89
CA LEU A 277 -40.37 14.83 20.53
C LEU A 277 -41.37 13.68 20.38
N LEU A 278 -41.33 12.69 21.29
CA LEU A 278 -42.24 11.53 21.27
C LEU A 278 -43.71 11.95 21.38
N ASP A 279 -44.03 12.89 22.27
CA ASP A 279 -45.40 13.43 22.45
C ASP A 279 -45.88 14.25 21.23
N ALA A 280 -44.95 14.84 20.47
CA ALA A 280 -45.26 15.71 19.34
C ALA A 280 -45.26 14.97 17.98
N LEU A 281 -44.94 13.67 17.93
CA LEU A 281 -44.86 12.89 16.69
C LEU A 281 -46.14 13.03 15.85
N GLY A 282 -45.98 13.31 14.55
CA GLY A 282 -47.09 13.56 13.62
C GLY A 282 -47.65 15.00 13.62
N THR A 283 -47.10 15.90 14.44
CA THR A 283 -47.42 17.34 14.42
C THR A 283 -46.27 18.17 13.84
N ARG A 284 -46.53 19.43 13.46
CA ARG A 284 -45.50 20.38 13.03
C ARG A 284 -44.44 20.69 14.10
N ARG A 285 -44.71 20.36 15.38
CA ARG A 285 -43.78 20.62 16.48
C ARG A 285 -42.68 19.56 16.59
N ALA A 286 -42.92 18.35 16.06
CA ALA A 286 -41.90 17.29 16.02
C ALA A 286 -40.64 17.73 15.28
N ASP A 287 -40.78 18.43 14.15
CA ASP A 287 -39.65 18.92 13.37
C ASP A 287 -38.80 19.94 14.14
N THR A 288 -39.42 20.73 15.03
CA THR A 288 -38.72 21.71 15.86
C THR A 288 -37.89 21.03 16.95
N PHE A 289 -38.49 20.09 17.70
CA PHE A 289 -37.77 19.33 18.73
C PHE A 289 -36.68 18.44 18.12
N ARG A 290 -36.94 17.84 16.95
CA ARG A 290 -35.94 17.11 16.17
C ARG A 290 -34.76 17.99 15.79
N GLY A 291 -35.01 19.20 15.30
CA GLY A 291 -33.97 20.15 14.94
C GLY A 291 -33.07 20.53 16.13
N MET A 292 -33.66 20.77 17.30
CA MET A 292 -32.92 21.09 18.53
C MET A 292 -32.08 19.91 19.03
N ILE A 293 -32.66 18.70 19.11
CA ILE A 293 -31.92 17.49 19.49
C ILE A 293 -30.75 17.26 18.54
N LYS A 294 -30.94 17.46 17.24
CA LYS A 294 -29.88 17.32 16.24
C LYS A 294 -28.78 18.36 16.40
N GLU A 295 -29.13 19.61 16.69
CA GLU A 295 -28.14 20.67 16.93
C GLU A 295 -27.30 20.39 18.19
N ASP A 296 -27.93 19.84 19.24
CA ASP A 296 -27.27 19.60 20.53
C ASP A 296 -26.50 18.26 20.59
N THR A 297 -26.90 17.25 19.81
CA THR A 297 -26.32 15.89 19.84
C THR A 297 -25.56 15.47 18.58
N ASP A 298 -25.63 16.28 17.52
CA ASP A 298 -25.13 15.99 16.17
C ASP A 298 -25.68 14.66 15.57
N ALA A 299 -26.84 14.22 16.06
CA ALA A 299 -27.44 12.95 15.64
C ALA A 299 -28.00 12.99 14.20
N PRO A 300 -27.74 11.96 13.37
CA PRO A 300 -28.34 11.87 12.05
C PRO A 300 -29.85 11.58 12.13
N ASP A 301 -30.63 12.11 11.18
CA ASP A 301 -32.10 11.97 11.19
C ASP A 301 -32.56 10.50 11.24
N GLY A 302 -31.83 9.60 10.58
CA GLY A 302 -32.13 8.17 10.58
C GLY A 302 -31.97 7.49 11.95
N LEU A 303 -31.07 7.97 12.80
CA LEU A 303 -30.90 7.45 14.16
C LEU A 303 -32.06 7.91 15.06
N ILE A 304 -32.45 9.18 14.96
CA ILE A 304 -33.60 9.74 15.70
C ILE A 304 -34.89 9.00 15.29
N ASP A 305 -35.07 8.71 14.00
CA ASP A 305 -36.21 7.95 13.48
C ASP A 305 -36.27 6.53 14.02
N GLN A 306 -35.13 5.84 14.06
CA GLN A 306 -35.03 4.48 14.59
C GLN A 306 -35.38 4.45 16.09
N LEU A 307 -34.79 5.34 16.89
CA LEU A 307 -35.06 5.44 18.33
C LEU A 307 -36.52 5.80 18.63
N ALA A 308 -37.14 6.66 17.81
CA ALA A 308 -38.53 7.04 17.97
C ALA A 308 -39.49 5.88 17.62
N ALA A 309 -39.16 5.08 16.60
CA ALA A 309 -39.90 3.88 16.24
C ALA A 309 -39.80 2.80 17.34
N GLU A 310 -38.61 2.59 17.91
CA GLU A 310 -38.38 1.68 19.03
C GLU A 310 -39.17 2.10 20.29
N ALA A 311 -39.18 3.41 20.63
CA ALA A 311 -39.86 3.94 21.81
C ALA A 311 -41.40 3.91 21.71
N THR A 312 -41.97 4.03 20.52
CA THR A 312 -43.43 4.12 20.32
C THR A 312 -44.08 2.78 19.99
N GLY A 313 -43.29 1.72 19.79
CA GLY A 313 -43.78 0.40 19.38
C GLY A 313 -44.45 0.42 18.01
N ALA A 314 -44.27 1.48 17.22
CA ALA A 314 -44.74 1.54 15.85
C ALA A 314 -43.98 0.47 15.04
N PRO A 315 -44.65 -0.32 14.20
CA PRO A 315 -43.93 -1.22 13.31
C PRO A 315 -42.95 -0.39 12.52
N THR A 316 -41.67 -0.73 12.61
CA THR A 316 -40.63 -0.24 11.71
C THR A 316 -41.17 -0.52 10.32
N THR A 317 -41.71 0.51 9.68
CA THR A 317 -42.01 0.41 8.25
C THR A 317 -40.64 0.05 7.68
N PRO A 318 -40.50 -1.06 6.93
CA PRO A 318 -39.23 -1.32 6.28
C PRO A 318 -38.97 -0.05 5.51
N SER A 319 -37.92 0.68 5.92
CA SER A 319 -37.49 1.85 5.18
C SER A 319 -37.43 1.36 3.74
N PRO A 320 -38.12 2.00 2.77
CA PRO A 320 -38.06 1.53 1.41
C PRO A 320 -36.58 1.35 1.12
N GLU A 321 -36.17 0.13 0.72
CA GLU A 321 -34.78 -0.21 0.39
C GLU A 321 -34.15 1.06 -0.14
N PRO A 322 -33.10 1.60 0.51
CA PRO A 322 -32.65 2.95 0.27
C PRO A 322 -32.56 3.11 -1.24
N LYS A 323 -33.50 3.89 -1.82
CA LYS A 323 -33.52 4.11 -3.26
C LYS A 323 -32.09 4.52 -3.59
N PRO A 324 -31.40 3.86 -4.54
CA PRO A 324 -29.98 4.07 -4.76
C PRO A 324 -29.78 5.52 -5.18
N GLY A 325 -29.49 6.33 -4.16
CA GLY A 325 -29.71 7.75 -4.15
C GLY A 325 -28.65 8.34 -3.25
N LYS A 326 -27.47 8.51 -3.86
CA LYS A 326 -26.22 9.01 -3.27
C LYS A 326 -25.64 8.07 -2.21
N THR A 327 -25.03 7.01 -2.72
CA THR A 327 -24.00 6.16 -2.12
C THR A 327 -23.15 6.88 -1.05
N GLY A 328 -23.46 6.69 0.22
CA GLY A 328 -22.43 6.72 1.25
C GLY A 328 -21.51 5.54 0.97
N LYS A 329 -20.25 5.78 0.58
CA LYS A 329 -19.28 4.70 0.39
C LYS A 329 -19.14 3.95 1.72
N VAL A 330 -19.11 2.62 1.70
CA VAL A 330 -18.82 1.78 2.87
C VAL A 330 -17.46 2.21 3.43
N ASP A 331 -17.38 2.64 4.69
CA ASP A 331 -16.09 2.98 5.31
C ASP A 331 -15.50 1.73 5.99
N LEU A 332 -14.53 1.11 5.31
CA LEU A 332 -13.93 -0.15 5.76
C LEU A 332 -13.25 -0.01 7.12
N SER A 333 -12.46 1.06 7.32
CA SER A 333 -11.70 1.25 8.56
C SER A 333 -12.62 1.59 9.74
N ARG A 334 -13.73 2.32 9.48
CA ARG A 334 -14.76 2.54 10.49
C ARG A 334 -15.38 1.22 10.97
N ASP A 335 -15.91 0.38 10.07
CA ASP A 335 -16.55 -0.86 10.56
C ASP A 335 -15.54 -1.91 11.05
N GLU A 336 -14.27 -1.84 10.61
CA GLU A 336 -13.19 -2.61 11.24
C GLU A 336 -12.95 -2.21 12.70
N TRP A 337 -12.84 -0.90 12.96
CA TRP A 337 -12.67 -0.37 14.31
C TRP A 337 -13.79 -0.81 15.24
N TYR A 338 -15.04 -0.74 14.78
CA TYR A 338 -16.20 -1.10 15.61
C TYR A 338 -16.19 -2.55 16.07
N ALA A 339 -15.70 -3.48 15.25
CA ALA A 339 -15.58 -4.88 15.66
C ALA A 339 -14.50 -5.09 16.74
N PHE A 340 -13.44 -4.28 16.73
CA PHE A 340 -12.36 -4.36 17.72
C PHE A 340 -12.68 -3.61 19.03
N ASP A 341 -13.47 -2.53 18.97
CA ASP A 341 -13.89 -1.77 20.17
C ASP A 341 -15.14 -2.34 20.85
N ALA A 342 -15.87 -3.23 20.18
CA ALA A 342 -17.13 -3.81 20.67
C ALA A 342 -17.04 -4.38 22.10
N THR A 343 -18.12 -4.20 22.86
CA THR A 343 -18.23 -4.74 24.22
C THR A 343 -18.39 -6.26 24.16
N ARG A 344 -19.20 -6.74 23.22
CA ARG A 344 -19.28 -8.15 22.88
C ARG A 344 -18.62 -8.39 21.53
N PHE A 345 -17.57 -9.21 21.54
CA PHE A 345 -16.90 -9.57 20.29
C PHE A 345 -17.79 -10.42 19.38
N PRO A 346 -17.59 -10.33 18.05
CA PRO A 346 -18.31 -11.17 17.10
C PRO A 346 -18.11 -12.65 17.42
N GLU A 347 -19.09 -13.48 17.06
CA GLU A 347 -18.93 -14.93 17.17
C GLU A 347 -17.73 -15.40 16.33
N ALA A 348 -16.96 -16.34 16.88
CA ALA A 348 -15.79 -16.88 16.20
C ALA A 348 -16.19 -17.53 14.87
N ALA A 349 -15.68 -16.99 13.78
CA ALA A 349 -15.86 -17.50 12.44
C ALA A 349 -14.63 -18.28 11.98
N LYS A 350 -14.77 -19.02 10.88
CA LYS A 350 -13.65 -19.76 10.30
C LYS A 350 -12.52 -18.82 9.86
N GLU A 351 -12.86 -17.64 9.35
CA GLU A 351 -11.92 -16.64 8.83
C GLU A 351 -11.50 -15.57 9.86
N PHE A 352 -12.18 -15.48 11.00
CA PHE A 352 -11.99 -14.40 11.98
C PHE A 352 -12.20 -14.89 13.41
N THR A 353 -11.21 -14.72 14.28
CA THR A 353 -11.32 -15.05 15.72
C THR A 353 -10.48 -14.07 16.51
N ILE A 354 -11.12 -13.42 17.49
CA ILE A 354 -10.50 -12.46 18.39
C ILE A 354 -10.85 -12.78 19.84
N ARG A 355 -9.97 -12.39 20.76
CA ARG A 355 -10.16 -12.51 22.21
C ARG A 355 -9.54 -11.34 22.95
N ARG A 356 -10.03 -11.10 24.17
CA ARG A 356 -9.48 -10.07 25.04
C ARG A 356 -8.10 -10.51 25.52
N GLY A 357 -7.12 -9.63 25.35
CA GLY A 357 -5.81 -9.73 25.97
C GLY A 357 -5.70 -8.70 27.10
N GLY A 358 -4.47 -8.46 27.52
CA GLY A 358 -4.12 -7.43 28.49
C GLY A 358 -2.61 -7.38 28.66
N LEU A 359 -2.12 -6.34 29.33
CA LEU A 359 -0.71 -6.24 29.69
C LEU A 359 -0.35 -7.11 30.91
N GLY A 360 -1.35 -7.58 31.66
CA GLY A 360 -1.15 -8.31 32.91
C GLY A 360 -0.70 -7.41 34.06
N LEU A 361 -1.02 -6.11 33.98
CA LEU A 361 -0.60 -5.07 34.92
C LEU A 361 -1.77 -4.61 35.82
N ASP A 362 -2.85 -5.39 35.88
CA ASP A 362 -4.04 -5.04 36.67
C ASP A 362 -3.68 -4.87 38.16
N GLY A 363 -3.74 -3.62 38.65
CA GLY A 363 -3.40 -3.28 40.03
C GLY A 363 -1.90 -3.21 40.33
N GLU A 364 -1.06 -3.19 39.29
CA GLU A 364 0.37 -2.97 39.39
C GLU A 364 0.69 -1.57 39.96
N LYS A 365 1.70 -1.50 40.82
CA LYS A 365 2.15 -0.27 41.49
C LYS A 365 3.62 0.02 41.28
N GLU A 366 4.38 -0.94 40.78
CA GLU A 366 5.79 -0.75 40.46
C GLU A 366 5.96 0.02 39.16
N GLU A 367 6.89 0.98 39.17
CA GLU A 367 7.30 1.71 37.98
C GLU A 367 8.34 0.88 37.18
N PRO A 368 8.34 0.93 35.83
CA PRO A 368 7.51 1.78 34.95
C PRO A 368 6.13 1.21 34.59
N TRP A 369 5.79 0.03 35.13
CA TRP A 369 4.63 -0.74 34.69
C TRP A 369 3.30 -0.06 35.03
N ALA A 370 3.19 0.51 36.23
CA ALA A 370 2.00 1.26 36.63
C ALA A 370 1.73 2.45 35.70
N THR A 371 2.77 3.22 35.34
CA THR A 371 2.61 4.33 34.40
C THR A 371 2.27 3.83 32.99
N LEU A 372 2.86 2.72 32.53
CA LEU A 372 2.53 2.13 31.22
C LEU A 372 1.07 1.71 31.13
N ASP A 373 0.54 1.03 32.15
CA ASP A 373 -0.85 0.56 32.19
C ASP A 373 -1.83 1.74 32.03
N ALA A 374 -1.56 2.86 32.70
CA ALA A 374 -2.36 4.08 32.60
C ALA A 374 -2.35 4.79 31.23
N HIS A 375 -1.55 4.33 30.26
CA HIS A 375 -1.52 4.85 28.89
C HIS A 375 -2.24 3.95 27.87
N VAL A 376 -2.48 2.69 28.24
CA VAL A 376 -3.03 1.66 27.35
C VAL A 376 -4.49 1.43 27.68
N GLY A 377 -5.37 1.48 26.68
CA GLY A 377 -6.80 1.24 26.87
C GLY A 377 -7.14 -0.25 26.86
N LYS A 378 -6.94 -0.91 25.72
CA LYS A 378 -7.28 -2.31 25.50
C LYS A 378 -6.24 -3.00 24.63
N VAL A 379 -6.05 -4.29 24.88
CA VAL A 379 -5.31 -5.19 24.00
C VAL A 379 -6.27 -6.26 23.50
N VAL A 380 -6.38 -6.41 22.18
CA VAL A 380 -7.18 -7.48 21.55
C VAL A 380 -6.26 -8.35 20.72
N LEU A 381 -6.34 -9.65 20.96
CA LEU A 381 -5.55 -10.64 20.24
C LEU A 381 -6.42 -11.26 19.15
N ALA A 382 -5.96 -11.16 17.92
CA ALA A 382 -6.63 -11.75 16.78
C ALA A 382 -5.91 -13.04 16.40
N ASP A 383 -6.38 -14.17 16.97
CA ASP A 383 -5.84 -15.51 16.73
C ASP A 383 -6.00 -15.92 15.26
N ARG A 384 -7.00 -15.37 14.57
CA ARG A 384 -7.19 -15.55 13.13
C ARG A 384 -7.77 -14.30 12.48
N LEU A 385 -7.13 -13.87 11.40
CA LEU A 385 -7.58 -12.78 10.53
C LEU A 385 -7.47 -13.23 9.07
N ARG A 386 -8.49 -12.93 8.28
CA ARG A 386 -8.44 -13.00 6.81
C ARG A 386 -8.49 -11.59 6.25
N GLU A 387 -7.51 -11.25 5.43
CA GLU A 387 -7.48 -10.01 4.66
C GLU A 387 -7.66 -10.33 3.17
N VAL A 388 -8.57 -9.62 2.51
CA VAL A 388 -8.72 -9.67 1.05
C VAL A 388 -8.12 -8.40 0.45
N ARG A 389 -7.17 -8.57 -0.47
CA ARG A 389 -6.49 -7.46 -1.18
C ARG A 389 -6.85 -7.49 -2.64
N ALA A 390 -7.43 -6.40 -3.16
CA ALA A 390 -7.82 -6.25 -4.55
C ALA A 390 -6.99 -5.15 -5.25
N LEU A 391 -6.41 -5.49 -6.40
CA LEU A 391 -5.70 -4.53 -7.24
C LEU A 391 -6.68 -3.87 -8.21
N THR A 392 -6.87 -2.56 -8.03
CA THR A 392 -7.76 -1.75 -8.89
C THR A 392 -7.05 -1.24 -10.14
N GLY A 393 -5.73 -1.07 -10.06
CA GLY A 393 -4.91 -0.54 -11.15
C GLY A 393 -3.53 -0.14 -10.66
N PHE A 394 -2.83 0.64 -11.46
CA PHE A 394 -1.52 1.17 -11.13
C PHE A 394 -1.29 2.55 -11.75
N ARG A 395 -0.27 3.26 -11.25
CA ARG A 395 0.23 4.53 -11.80
C ARG A 395 1.71 4.37 -12.14
N ARG A 396 2.24 5.23 -13.00
CA ARG A 396 3.67 5.28 -13.35
C ARG A 396 4.17 6.71 -13.39
N HIS A 397 5.50 6.87 -13.43
CA HIS A 397 6.25 8.13 -13.44
C HIS A 397 6.14 8.91 -12.14
N SER A 398 4.91 9.10 -11.66
CA SER A 398 4.59 9.71 -10.38
C SER A 398 3.40 8.97 -9.76
N PRO A 399 3.29 8.94 -8.41
CA PRO A 399 2.08 8.50 -7.72
C PRO A 399 0.81 9.26 -8.16
N ASN A 400 0.93 10.43 -8.81
CA ASN A 400 -0.23 11.19 -9.33
C ASN A 400 -0.49 10.98 -10.82
N GLY A 401 0.33 10.17 -11.48
CA GLY A 401 0.10 9.83 -12.89
C GLY A 401 -1.27 9.21 -13.08
N THR A 402 -1.77 9.22 -14.31
CA THR A 402 -3.08 8.66 -14.63
C THR A 402 -3.22 7.22 -14.14
N LEU A 403 -4.32 6.93 -13.44
CA LEU A 403 -4.63 5.56 -13.01
C LEU A 403 -4.90 4.70 -14.26
N VAL A 404 -4.05 3.70 -14.47
CA VAL A 404 -4.31 2.64 -15.43
C VAL A 404 -5.08 1.53 -14.71
N PRO A 405 -6.35 1.27 -15.07
CA PRO A 405 -7.15 0.25 -14.41
C PRO A 405 -6.58 -1.15 -14.67
N ALA A 406 -6.78 -2.06 -13.71
CA ALA A 406 -6.40 -3.46 -13.86
C ALA A 406 -7.15 -4.13 -15.04
N ASP A 407 -8.42 -3.74 -15.25
CA ASP A 407 -9.16 -3.99 -16.48
C ASP A 407 -8.90 -2.90 -17.51
N THR A 408 -7.94 -3.15 -18.40
CA THR A 408 -7.62 -2.21 -19.48
C THR A 408 -8.68 -2.19 -20.58
N SER A 409 -9.63 -3.14 -20.59
CA SER A 409 -10.71 -3.20 -21.58
C SER A 409 -11.95 -2.39 -21.19
N GLY A 410 -12.12 -2.10 -19.89
CA GLY A 410 -13.30 -1.43 -19.32
C GLY A 410 -14.61 -2.23 -19.42
N ARG A 411 -14.54 -3.51 -19.80
CA ARG A 411 -15.72 -4.39 -20.01
C ARG A 411 -15.92 -5.39 -18.88
N LEU A 412 -14.87 -5.64 -18.10
CA LEU A 412 -14.91 -6.55 -16.98
C LEU A 412 -15.43 -5.83 -15.74
N ARG A 413 -16.19 -6.56 -14.94
CA ARG A 413 -16.76 -6.06 -13.69
C ARG A 413 -16.20 -6.81 -12.49
N TRP A 414 -14.99 -7.34 -12.60
CA TRP A 414 -14.30 -8.06 -11.53
C TRP A 414 -12.87 -7.56 -11.41
N LEU A 415 -12.27 -7.74 -10.23
CA LEU A 415 -10.90 -7.31 -9.95
C LEU A 415 -10.02 -8.48 -9.51
N PRO A 416 -8.72 -8.47 -9.86
CA PRO A 416 -7.77 -9.46 -9.37
C PRO A 416 -7.55 -9.25 -7.88
N ALA A 417 -7.68 -10.31 -7.09
CA ALA A 417 -7.50 -10.25 -5.65
C ALA A 417 -6.80 -11.48 -5.10
N THR A 418 -6.28 -11.34 -3.89
CA THR A 418 -5.74 -12.45 -3.11
C THR A 418 -6.32 -12.38 -1.71
N GLU A 419 -6.48 -13.54 -1.09
CA GLU A 419 -6.72 -13.64 0.34
C GLU A 419 -5.41 -13.98 1.06
N VAL A 420 -5.25 -13.43 2.24
CA VAL A 420 -4.12 -13.67 3.13
C VAL A 420 -4.70 -13.99 4.50
N TYR A 421 -4.22 -15.07 5.11
CA TYR A 421 -4.59 -15.43 6.47
C TYR A 421 -3.46 -15.06 7.40
N GLY A 422 -3.80 -14.71 8.63
CA GLY A 422 -2.83 -14.23 9.58
C GLY A 422 -3.36 -14.16 11.00
N GLU A 423 -2.57 -13.50 11.81
CA GLU A 423 -2.79 -13.24 13.23
C GLU A 423 -2.47 -11.76 13.48
N GLY A 424 -2.94 -11.20 14.59
CA GLY A 424 -2.70 -9.79 14.87
C GLY A 424 -2.87 -9.39 16.34
N ILE A 425 -2.37 -8.20 16.64
CA ILE A 425 -2.49 -7.53 17.93
C ILE A 425 -3.11 -6.16 17.68
N VAL A 426 -4.26 -5.91 18.29
CA VAL A 426 -4.84 -4.57 18.38
C VAL A 426 -4.41 -3.96 19.71
N LEU A 427 -3.91 -2.74 19.63
CA LEU A 427 -3.59 -1.90 20.78
C LEU A 427 -4.42 -0.63 20.70
N THR A 428 -5.15 -0.30 21.75
CA THR A 428 -5.79 1.01 21.92
C THR A 428 -5.09 1.80 23.01
N LEU A 429 -5.06 3.12 22.87
CA LEU A 429 -4.55 4.02 23.90
C LEU A 429 -5.68 4.42 24.86
N ASP A 430 -5.33 4.87 26.06
CA ASP A 430 -6.31 5.46 26.97
C ASP A 430 -6.94 6.72 26.34
N GLU A 431 -8.26 6.73 26.24
CA GLU A 431 -9.00 7.76 25.48
C GLU A 431 -8.96 9.12 26.18
N GLU A 432 -9.07 9.15 27.50
CA GLU A 432 -9.06 10.40 28.28
C GLU A 432 -7.67 11.05 28.21
N ARG A 433 -6.61 10.27 28.42
CA ARG A 433 -5.23 10.74 28.36
C ARG A 433 -4.83 11.15 26.96
N LEU A 434 -5.24 10.40 25.93
CA LEU A 434 -5.02 10.76 24.53
C LEU A 434 -5.69 12.08 24.19
N THR A 435 -6.94 12.27 24.63
CA THR A 435 -7.70 13.52 24.44
C THR A 435 -7.04 14.69 25.17
N ALA A 436 -6.54 14.48 26.39
CA ALA A 436 -5.81 15.52 27.11
C ALA A 436 -4.49 15.89 26.40
N TRP A 437 -3.72 14.91 25.92
CA TRP A 437 -2.46 15.12 25.20
C TRP A 437 -2.67 15.84 23.87
N GLU A 438 -3.66 15.42 23.07
CA GLU A 438 -3.89 16.05 21.76
C GLU A 438 -4.37 17.50 21.90
N ASN A 439 -5.00 17.87 23.02
CA ASN A 439 -5.42 19.24 23.30
C ASN A 439 -4.29 20.14 23.84
N ASP A 440 -3.08 19.61 24.08
CA ASP A 440 -1.93 20.44 24.43
C ASP A 440 -1.60 21.40 23.27
N PRO A 441 -1.53 22.73 23.52
CA PRO A 441 -1.23 23.70 22.46
C PRO A 441 0.05 23.42 21.69
N ARG A 442 1.06 22.83 22.33
CA ARG A 442 2.34 22.47 21.70
C ARG A 442 2.16 21.34 20.68
N VAL A 443 1.34 20.34 21.01
CA VAL A 443 1.01 19.22 20.10
C VAL A 443 0.21 19.74 18.91
N GLN A 444 -0.82 20.55 19.17
CA GLN A 444 -1.66 21.16 18.13
C GLN A 444 -0.85 22.01 17.15
N VAL A 445 0.03 22.89 17.64
CA VAL A 445 0.88 23.73 16.79
C VAL A 445 1.83 22.89 15.95
N HIS A 446 2.40 21.83 16.55
CA HIS A 446 3.35 20.96 15.86
C HIS A 446 2.70 20.18 14.70
N VAL A 447 1.54 19.55 14.96
CA VAL A 447 0.81 18.75 13.95
C VAL A 447 0.20 19.65 12.87
N ARG A 448 -0.21 20.88 13.21
CA ARG A 448 -0.70 21.86 12.22
C ARG A 448 0.31 22.15 11.11
N GLY A 449 1.60 22.16 11.43
CA GLY A 449 2.65 22.31 10.42
C GLY A 449 2.67 21.14 9.43
N VAL A 450 2.51 19.90 9.91
CA VAL A 450 2.45 18.70 9.06
C VAL A 450 1.16 18.70 8.23
N ARG A 451 0.05 19.15 8.82
CA ARG A 451 -1.24 19.29 8.13
C ARG A 451 -1.14 20.27 6.95
N ALA A 452 -0.53 21.43 7.15
CA ALA A 452 -0.31 22.39 6.07
C ALA A 452 0.56 21.82 4.94
N ASP A 453 1.61 21.05 5.28
CA ASP A 453 2.41 20.34 4.28
C ASP A 453 1.59 19.28 3.55
N LEU A 454 0.70 18.55 4.24
CA LEU A 454 -0.19 17.56 3.64
C LEU A 454 -1.17 18.20 2.66
N GLU A 455 -1.81 19.29 3.05
CA GLU A 455 -2.76 20.04 2.20
C GLU A 455 -2.07 20.63 0.96
N ALA A 456 -0.82 21.10 1.11
CA ALA A 456 0.00 21.57 -0.01
C ALA A 456 0.60 20.43 -0.84
N SER A 457 0.61 19.21 -0.31
CA SER A 457 1.20 18.03 -0.94
C SER A 457 0.22 17.34 -1.87
N PHE A 458 0.77 16.75 -2.92
CA PHE A 458 0.01 15.89 -3.82
C PHE A 458 -0.55 14.61 -3.16
N ARG A 459 -0.11 14.31 -1.93
CA ARG A 459 -0.55 13.14 -1.16
C ARG A 459 -1.91 13.35 -0.49
N ALA A 460 -2.43 14.59 -0.41
CA ALA A 460 -3.70 14.89 0.26
C ALA A 460 -4.84 13.97 -0.18
N GLU A 461 -5.09 13.87 -1.49
CA GLU A 461 -6.17 13.03 -2.03
C GLU A 461 -5.92 11.53 -1.78
N GLN A 462 -4.66 11.09 -1.80
CA GLN A 462 -4.29 9.68 -1.60
C GLN A 462 -4.43 9.24 -0.14
N LEU A 463 -4.20 10.16 0.80
CA LEU A 463 -4.22 9.89 2.23
C LEU A 463 -5.56 10.27 2.89
N ALA A 464 -6.44 10.97 2.19
CA ALA A 464 -7.74 11.41 2.71
C ALA A 464 -8.58 10.27 3.29
N GLU A 465 -8.55 9.07 2.69
CA GLU A 465 -9.32 7.93 3.21
C GLU A 465 -8.74 7.37 4.52
N ALA A 466 -7.41 7.38 4.68
CA ALA A 466 -6.76 6.91 5.90
C ALA A 466 -6.87 7.94 7.03
N VAL A 467 -6.63 9.21 6.69
CA VAL A 467 -6.52 10.32 7.64
C VAL A 467 -7.90 10.86 8.05
N GLY A 468 -8.91 10.76 7.20
CA GLY A 468 -10.24 11.31 7.43
C GLY A 468 -10.37 12.75 6.94
N SER A 469 -11.23 13.52 7.59
CA SER A 469 -11.49 14.92 7.23
C SER A 469 -10.25 15.83 7.37
N GLU A 470 -9.43 15.59 8.39
CA GLU A 470 -8.19 16.32 8.65
C GLU A 470 -7.16 15.45 9.39
N LEU A 471 -5.87 15.81 9.27
CA LEU A 471 -4.80 15.14 10.01
C LEU A 471 -4.89 15.44 11.51
N SER A 472 -5.28 14.43 12.28
CA SER A 472 -5.35 14.50 13.75
C SER A 472 -3.98 14.18 14.40
N PRO A 473 -3.67 14.76 15.58
CA PRO A 473 -2.49 14.38 16.35
C PRO A 473 -2.45 12.90 16.70
N ARG A 474 -3.60 12.33 17.07
CA ARG A 474 -3.72 10.91 17.39
C ARG A 474 -3.40 10.00 16.20
N PHE A 475 -3.78 10.36 14.97
CA PHE A 475 -3.43 9.58 13.79
C PHE A 475 -1.91 9.50 13.61
N GLN A 476 -1.23 10.65 13.68
CA GLN A 476 0.23 10.71 13.52
C GLN A 476 0.97 9.97 14.64
N LEU A 477 0.47 10.05 15.88
CA LEU A 477 0.97 9.29 17.02
C LEU A 477 0.81 7.78 16.79
N LEU A 478 -0.42 7.30 16.57
CA LEU A 478 -0.73 5.88 16.40
C LEU A 478 0.03 5.27 15.23
N HIS A 479 0.13 5.98 14.11
CA HIS A 479 0.90 5.55 12.96
C HIS A 479 2.39 5.41 13.27
N THR A 480 2.95 6.35 14.03
CA THR A 480 4.35 6.26 14.46
C THR A 480 4.56 5.12 15.47
N VAL A 481 3.66 4.94 16.42
CA VAL A 481 3.68 3.81 17.36
C VAL A 481 3.60 2.49 16.62
N ALA A 482 2.74 2.36 15.61
CA ALA A 482 2.63 1.16 14.79
C ALA A 482 3.96 0.80 14.11
N HIS A 483 4.66 1.81 13.58
CA HIS A 483 5.98 1.63 12.98
C HIS A 483 7.04 1.14 13.96
N LEU A 484 7.13 1.79 15.12
CA LEU A 484 8.07 1.42 16.18
C LEU A 484 7.76 0.02 16.72
N LEU A 485 6.47 -0.30 16.89
CA LEU A 485 6.00 -1.58 17.37
C LEU A 485 6.27 -2.71 16.36
N ILE A 486 6.08 -2.50 15.06
CA ILE A 486 6.47 -3.49 14.03
C ILE A 486 7.97 -3.81 14.10
N ARG A 487 8.82 -2.80 14.31
CA ARG A 487 10.27 -3.01 14.42
C ARG A 487 10.61 -3.84 15.66
N GLN A 488 10.01 -3.53 16.80
CA GLN A 488 10.22 -4.28 18.03
C GLN A 488 9.66 -5.70 17.93
N LEU A 489 8.41 -5.87 17.49
CA LEU A 489 7.78 -7.18 17.31
C LEU A 489 8.52 -8.03 16.26
N SER A 490 9.11 -7.45 15.22
CA SER A 490 9.94 -8.18 14.26
C SER A 490 11.16 -8.81 14.94
N PHE A 491 11.76 -8.09 15.91
CA PHE A 491 12.87 -8.61 16.70
C PHE A 491 12.41 -9.72 17.67
N ASP A 492 11.29 -9.53 18.36
CA ASP A 492 10.82 -10.45 19.42
C ASP A 492 10.12 -11.70 18.87
N SER A 493 9.37 -11.59 17.77
CA SER A 493 8.62 -12.71 17.17
C SER A 493 9.39 -13.50 16.10
N GLY A 494 10.51 -12.96 15.61
CA GLY A 494 11.29 -13.54 14.51
C GLY A 494 10.68 -13.35 13.11
N TYR A 495 9.51 -12.69 12.99
CA TYR A 495 9.01 -12.26 11.69
C TYR A 495 9.91 -11.17 11.11
N THR A 496 10.09 -11.16 9.78
CA THR A 496 10.71 -10.01 9.12
C THR A 496 9.76 -8.81 9.14
N THR A 497 10.28 -7.58 9.18
CA THR A 497 9.44 -6.37 9.13
C THR A 497 8.51 -6.35 7.91
N ALA A 498 8.98 -6.87 6.77
CA ALA A 498 8.19 -6.96 5.54
C ALA A 498 7.01 -7.96 5.62
N SER A 499 7.01 -8.84 6.62
CA SER A 499 5.94 -9.81 6.89
C SER A 499 4.87 -9.28 7.84
N LEU A 500 5.08 -8.11 8.44
CA LEU A 500 4.12 -7.44 9.32
C LEU A 500 3.55 -6.19 8.63
N ARG A 501 2.28 -5.91 8.86
CA ARG A 501 1.57 -4.71 8.40
C ARG A 501 0.86 -4.03 9.54
N GLU A 502 0.62 -2.74 9.36
CA GLU A 502 -0.22 -1.94 10.26
C GLU A 502 -1.56 -1.57 9.61
N ARG A 503 -2.56 -1.36 10.46
CA ARG A 503 -3.74 -0.53 10.18
C ARG A 503 -3.88 0.47 11.32
N VAL A 504 -4.03 1.74 10.99
CA VAL A 504 -4.22 2.81 11.97
C VAL A 504 -5.69 3.22 12.02
N TYR A 505 -6.24 3.20 13.23
CA TYR A 505 -7.56 3.71 13.55
C TYR A 505 -7.38 5.00 14.37
N GLY A 506 -7.25 6.13 13.69
CA GLY A 506 -6.92 7.43 14.30
C GLY A 506 -7.86 8.58 13.91
N ARG A 507 -9.06 8.28 13.40
CA ARG A 507 -10.08 9.26 13.01
C ARG A 507 -10.99 9.63 14.20
N PRO A 508 -10.88 10.86 14.76
CA PRO A 508 -11.68 11.29 15.91
C PRO A 508 -13.19 11.24 15.65
N GLU A 509 -13.63 11.48 14.42
CA GLU A 509 -15.05 11.45 14.02
C GLU A 509 -15.74 10.09 14.23
N TYR A 510 -14.95 9.02 14.40
CA TYR A 510 -15.43 7.67 14.69
C TYR A 510 -14.97 7.15 16.07
N GLY A 511 -14.45 8.04 16.93
CA GLY A 511 -13.90 7.66 18.23
C GLY A 511 -12.68 6.75 18.14
N GLN A 512 -11.96 6.73 17.01
CA GLN A 512 -10.84 5.83 16.83
C GLN A 512 -9.60 6.29 17.63
N HIS A 513 -8.99 5.35 18.33
CA HIS A 513 -7.83 5.59 19.21
C HIS A 513 -6.92 4.35 19.32
N GLY A 514 -6.75 3.60 18.22
CA GLY A 514 -5.98 2.36 18.23
C GLY A 514 -5.32 2.00 16.91
N LEU A 515 -4.59 0.90 16.93
CA LEU A 515 -3.86 0.35 15.80
C LEU A 515 -3.93 -1.18 15.81
N LEU A 516 -3.84 -1.79 14.64
CA LEU A 516 -3.70 -3.23 14.46
C LEU A 516 -2.35 -3.52 13.81
N ILE A 517 -1.54 -4.37 14.43
CA ILE A 517 -0.38 -5.00 13.79
C ILE A 517 -0.74 -6.43 13.44
N TYR A 518 -0.56 -6.83 12.20
CA TYR A 518 -0.97 -8.14 11.73
C TYR A 518 0.00 -8.73 10.71
N THR A 519 -0.04 -10.05 10.55
CA THR A 519 0.81 -10.74 9.59
C THR A 519 0.29 -10.57 8.16
N ALA A 520 1.21 -10.24 7.25
CA ALA A 520 0.91 -9.81 5.88
C ALA A 520 1.15 -10.90 4.82
N ALA A 521 1.63 -12.08 5.23
CA ALA A 521 2.15 -13.12 4.35
C ALA A 521 1.90 -14.57 4.84
N GLY A 522 0.85 -14.82 5.63
CA GLY A 522 0.46 -16.19 5.97
C GLY A 522 -0.20 -16.89 4.77
N ASP A 523 0.27 -18.10 4.48
CA ASP A 523 -0.41 -19.00 3.56
C ASP A 523 -1.62 -19.66 4.24
N ALA A 524 -2.39 -20.45 3.49
CA ALA A 524 -3.59 -21.12 3.99
C ALA A 524 -3.31 -22.12 5.15
N GLU A 525 -2.04 -22.44 5.41
CA GLU A 525 -1.61 -23.30 6.53
C GLU A 525 -1.52 -22.53 7.87
N GLY A 526 -1.62 -21.20 7.84
CA GLY A 526 -1.71 -20.34 9.03
C GLY A 526 -0.36 -20.00 9.66
N THR A 527 -0.38 -19.01 10.55
CA THR A 527 0.78 -18.62 11.34
C THR A 527 0.95 -19.54 12.55
N LEU A 528 2.19 -19.83 12.96
CA LEU A 528 2.48 -20.68 14.15
C LEU A 528 2.18 -19.97 15.50
N GLY A 529 1.35 -18.92 15.52
CA GLY A 529 1.00 -18.17 16.72
C GLY A 529 2.11 -17.26 17.25
N GLY A 530 3.09 -16.91 16.43
CA GLY A 530 4.29 -16.18 16.87
C GLY A 530 4.00 -14.74 17.26
N LEU A 531 3.11 -14.06 16.55
CA LEU A 531 2.77 -12.65 16.83
C LEU A 531 1.82 -12.57 18.01
N VAL A 532 0.74 -13.36 18.00
CA VAL A 532 -0.27 -13.33 19.09
C VAL A 532 0.36 -13.68 20.43
N ARG A 533 1.30 -14.64 20.47
CA ARG A 533 2.04 -14.96 21.69
C ARG A 533 2.83 -13.77 22.25
N GLN A 534 3.40 -12.91 21.40
CA GLN A 534 4.07 -11.68 21.85
C GLN A 534 3.07 -10.63 22.36
N GLY A 535 1.81 -10.69 21.94
CA GLY A 535 0.74 -9.86 22.45
C GLY A 535 0.17 -10.31 23.80
N GLU A 536 0.53 -11.49 24.29
CA GLU A 536 0.07 -12.00 25.59
C GLU A 536 0.89 -11.44 26.75
N ALA A 537 0.23 -11.23 27.90
CA ALA A 537 0.91 -10.91 29.15
C ALA A 537 1.88 -12.03 29.57
N PRO A 538 3.03 -11.70 30.19
CA PRO A 538 3.55 -10.35 30.41
C PRO A 538 4.37 -9.78 29.22
N HIS A 539 4.60 -10.58 28.17
CA HIS A 539 5.52 -10.26 27.07
C HIS A 539 5.22 -8.93 26.39
N PHE A 540 3.94 -8.60 26.19
CA PHE A 540 3.57 -7.39 25.47
C PHE A 540 3.93 -6.11 26.22
N ALA A 541 3.83 -6.11 27.55
CA ALA A 541 4.25 -4.98 28.38
C ALA A 541 5.76 -4.71 28.19
N GLU A 542 6.59 -5.76 28.30
CA GLU A 542 8.03 -5.65 28.06
C GLU A 542 8.36 -5.16 26.65
N THR A 543 7.62 -5.65 25.65
CA THR A 543 7.74 -5.22 24.26
C THR A 543 7.51 -3.72 24.13
N LEU A 544 6.48 -3.17 24.80
CA LEU A 544 6.19 -1.74 24.77
C LEU A 544 7.30 -0.91 25.43
N ILE A 545 7.81 -1.32 26.61
CA ILE A 545 8.93 -0.61 27.25
C ILE A 545 10.17 -0.60 26.35
N ARG A 546 10.58 -1.74 25.81
CA ARG A 546 11.74 -1.84 24.91
C ARG A 546 11.56 -1.01 23.64
N MET A 547 10.35 -0.99 23.09
CA MET A 547 10.00 -0.17 21.94
C MET A 547 10.13 1.33 22.24
N LEU A 548 9.68 1.80 23.40
CA LEU A 548 9.82 3.19 23.84
C LEU A 548 11.27 3.58 24.09
N GLU A 549 12.05 2.71 24.76
CA GLU A 549 13.48 2.91 24.97
C GLU A 549 14.24 3.00 23.64
N ALA A 550 13.95 2.11 22.70
CA ALA A 550 14.54 2.14 21.36
C ALA A 550 14.13 3.38 20.58
N ALA A 551 12.86 3.80 20.69
CA ALA A 551 12.34 5.00 20.01
C ALA A 551 13.00 6.30 20.50
N ALA A 552 13.54 6.32 21.72
CA ALA A 552 14.26 7.47 22.27
C ALA A 552 15.58 7.76 21.55
N TRP A 553 16.16 6.79 20.85
CA TRP A 553 17.49 6.92 20.23
C TRP A 553 17.42 6.87 18.70
N CYS A 554 18.11 7.80 18.03
CA CYS A 554 18.38 7.72 16.60
C CYS A 554 19.84 8.06 16.31
N SER A 555 20.52 7.22 15.51
CA SER A 555 21.92 7.47 15.11
C SER A 555 22.11 8.72 14.25
N ALA A 556 21.02 9.29 13.72
CA ALA A 556 21.02 10.51 12.94
C ALA A 556 20.62 11.75 13.78
N ASP A 557 20.48 11.63 15.10
CA ASP A 557 20.27 12.80 15.96
C ASP A 557 21.52 13.68 16.07
N PRO A 558 21.36 15.01 16.20
CA PRO A 558 20.11 15.76 16.34
C PRO A 558 19.40 16.07 15.01
N LEU A 559 20.03 15.82 13.86
CA LEU A 559 19.49 16.17 12.54
C LEU A 559 18.12 15.52 12.27
N CYS A 560 17.94 14.27 12.69
CA CYS A 560 16.65 13.57 12.59
C CYS A 560 15.58 14.24 13.46
N ALA A 561 15.86 14.42 14.76
CA ALA A 561 14.92 15.00 15.72
C ALA A 561 14.52 16.46 15.43
N GLU A 562 15.43 17.27 14.88
CA GLU A 562 15.20 18.70 14.66
C GLU A 562 14.62 19.04 13.27
N HIS A 563 14.53 18.06 12.36
CA HIS A 563 14.07 18.27 11.00
C HIS A 563 12.60 18.68 10.95
N THR A 564 12.28 19.74 10.22
CA THR A 564 10.92 20.30 10.13
C THR A 564 10.12 19.79 8.93
N GLY A 565 10.57 18.71 8.26
CA GLY A 565 9.92 18.21 7.03
C GLY A 565 10.85 17.48 6.07
N GLN A 566 10.68 16.18 5.91
CA GLN A 566 11.45 15.32 5.00
C GLN A 566 10.56 14.28 4.31
N GLY A 567 11.13 13.53 3.35
CA GLY A 567 10.40 12.51 2.60
C GLY A 567 9.41 13.10 1.58
N PHE A 568 8.46 12.27 1.12
CA PHE A 568 7.48 12.70 0.13
C PHE A 568 6.57 13.79 0.67
N GLY A 569 6.53 14.94 -0.01
CA GLY A 569 5.70 16.08 0.38
C GLY A 569 6.10 16.70 1.72
N ASN A 570 7.33 16.49 2.19
CA ASN A 570 7.81 16.93 3.50
C ASN A 570 7.00 16.37 4.69
N LEU A 571 6.30 15.24 4.52
CA LEU A 571 5.31 14.75 5.48
C LEU A 571 5.91 14.03 6.70
N ASN A 572 7.22 13.84 6.77
CA ASN A 572 7.90 13.24 7.92
C ASN A 572 8.62 14.29 8.74
N ARG A 573 8.64 14.11 10.06
CA ARG A 573 9.38 14.94 11.02
C ARG A 573 10.54 14.13 11.60
N ALA A 574 10.55 13.79 12.90
CA ALA A 574 11.59 12.96 13.50
C ALA A 574 11.47 11.49 13.09
N ALA A 575 11.71 11.21 11.80
CA ALA A 575 11.46 9.93 11.17
C ALA A 575 12.43 9.67 10.00
N CYS A 576 13.28 8.65 10.14
CA CYS A 576 14.24 8.24 9.11
C CYS A 576 14.42 6.71 9.07
N HIS A 577 15.19 6.20 8.10
CA HIS A 577 15.44 4.76 7.95
C HIS A 577 16.07 4.11 9.19
N ALA A 578 16.81 4.88 10.01
CA ALA A 578 17.42 4.37 11.22
C ALA A 578 16.41 4.11 12.35
N CYS A 579 15.33 4.89 12.45
CA CYS A 579 14.40 4.84 13.58
C CYS A 579 12.99 4.35 13.24
N THR A 580 12.33 4.88 12.21
CA THR A 580 10.87 4.69 12.03
C THR A 580 10.45 4.14 10.68
N LEU A 581 11.22 4.33 9.60
CA LEU A 581 10.76 3.87 8.28
C LEU A 581 10.76 2.34 8.19
N LEU A 582 9.73 1.82 7.51
CA LEU A 582 9.49 0.39 7.27
C LEU A 582 9.56 0.05 5.77
N PRO A 583 9.60 -1.24 5.39
CA PRO A 583 9.34 -1.64 4.01
C PRO A 583 7.97 -1.12 3.51
N GLU A 584 7.87 -0.73 2.24
CA GLU A 584 6.62 -0.21 1.66
C GLU A 584 5.44 -1.20 1.78
N THR A 585 5.72 -2.49 1.86
CA THR A 585 4.71 -3.54 2.04
C THR A 585 4.07 -3.57 3.43
N SER A 586 4.61 -2.83 4.39
CA SER A 586 4.20 -2.84 5.80
C SER A 586 3.31 -1.66 6.20
N CYS A 587 3.39 -0.53 5.48
CA CYS A 587 2.73 0.72 5.83
C CYS A 587 1.62 1.08 4.82
N GLU A 588 0.42 1.40 5.28
CA GLU A 588 -0.72 1.76 4.41
C GLU A 588 -0.57 3.19 3.85
N THR A 589 0.09 4.07 4.60
CA THR A 589 0.32 5.45 4.18
C THR A 589 1.69 5.67 3.51
N GLY A 590 2.40 4.59 3.15
CA GLY A 590 3.64 4.67 2.36
C GLY A 590 4.77 5.46 3.01
N ASN A 591 5.04 5.24 4.30
CA ASN A 591 6.11 5.89 5.06
C ASN A 591 6.02 7.44 5.07
N THR A 592 4.80 7.97 5.21
CA THR A 592 4.55 9.42 5.37
C THR A 592 3.81 9.68 6.67
N LEU A 593 3.77 10.92 7.18
CA LEU A 593 3.08 11.25 8.43
C LEU A 593 3.67 10.52 9.65
N LEU A 594 5.00 10.51 9.76
CA LEU A 594 5.73 9.88 10.88
C LEU A 594 6.48 10.92 11.71
N ASP A 595 6.41 10.77 13.03
CA ASP A 595 7.13 11.62 13.97
C ASP A 595 7.32 10.97 15.35
N ARG A 596 8.53 10.46 15.62
CA ARG A 596 8.82 9.84 16.93
C ARG A 596 8.80 10.84 18.09
N ALA A 597 8.92 12.15 17.84
CA ALA A 597 8.84 13.16 18.89
C ALA A 597 7.44 13.22 19.54
N LEU A 598 6.38 12.81 18.81
CA LEU A 598 5.04 12.67 19.39
C LEU A 598 4.93 11.47 20.35
N VAL A 599 5.82 10.48 20.21
CA VAL A 599 5.85 9.27 21.05
C VAL A 599 6.68 9.52 22.30
N VAL A 600 7.96 9.88 22.14
CA VAL A 600 8.95 9.97 23.24
C VAL A 600 9.24 11.39 23.72
N GLY A 601 8.69 12.39 23.03
CA GLY A 601 8.88 13.80 23.37
C GLY A 601 10.12 14.41 22.76
N SER A 602 10.16 15.74 22.77
CA SER A 602 11.31 16.55 22.42
C SER A 602 11.27 17.88 23.18
N ALA A 603 12.27 18.74 22.97
CA ALA A 603 12.24 20.10 23.52
C ALA A 603 11.05 20.95 23.03
N ARG A 604 10.43 20.60 21.89
CA ARG A 604 9.36 21.41 21.26
C ARG A 604 7.96 20.87 21.50
N VAL A 605 7.82 19.56 21.63
CA VAL A 605 6.52 18.88 21.73
C VAL A 605 6.58 17.79 22.80
N PRO A 606 5.59 17.74 23.73
CA PRO A 606 5.52 16.65 24.70
C PRO A 606 5.13 15.35 23.99
N GLY A 607 5.82 14.26 24.31
CA GLY A 607 5.49 12.93 23.79
C GLY A 607 4.46 12.25 24.66
N TYR A 608 3.58 11.48 24.06
CA TYR A 608 2.51 10.77 24.76
C TYR A 608 3.04 9.80 25.83
N PHE A 609 4.20 9.17 25.63
CA PHE A 609 4.80 8.20 26.56
C PHE A 609 6.06 8.72 27.28
N THR A 610 6.22 10.06 27.38
CA THR A 610 7.45 10.66 27.94
C THR A 610 7.66 10.29 29.41
N ASP A 611 6.58 10.22 30.18
CA ASP A 611 6.57 9.84 31.59
C ASP A 611 6.86 8.34 31.79
N VAL A 612 6.30 7.45 30.95
CA VAL A 612 6.65 6.01 30.95
C VAL A 612 8.16 5.82 30.74
N LEU A 613 8.73 6.54 29.77
CA LEU A 613 10.17 6.48 29.48
C LEU A 613 11.02 7.03 30.63
N THR A 614 10.53 8.07 31.32
CA THR A 614 11.21 8.65 32.48
C THR A 614 11.22 7.66 33.64
N ALA A 615 10.05 7.08 33.95
CA ALA A 615 9.90 6.04 34.96
C ALA A 615 10.79 4.81 34.67
N SER A 616 10.88 4.39 33.40
CA SER A 616 11.72 3.26 32.98
C SER A 616 13.20 3.53 33.24
N ARG A 617 13.68 4.74 32.93
CA ARG A 617 15.07 5.15 33.16
C ARG A 617 15.41 5.26 34.64
N GLU A 618 14.48 5.79 35.45
CA GLU A 618 14.63 5.88 36.90
C GLU A 618 14.70 4.49 37.54
N TYR A 619 13.82 3.57 37.11
CA TYR A 619 13.84 2.18 37.52
C TYR A 619 15.18 1.52 37.16
N ALA A 620 15.62 1.62 35.90
CA ALA A 620 16.89 1.04 35.46
C ALA A 620 18.11 1.61 36.21
N ALA A 621 18.09 2.91 36.53
CA ALA A 621 19.14 3.56 37.31
C ALA A 621 19.15 3.09 38.77
N ALA A 622 17.99 2.82 39.37
CA ALA A 622 17.87 2.28 40.72
C ALA A 622 18.37 0.83 40.78
N THR A 623 17.95 -0.03 39.84
CA THR A 623 18.39 -1.44 39.80
C THR A 623 19.87 -1.60 39.51
N ALA A 624 20.49 -0.68 38.77
CA ALA A 624 21.94 -0.72 38.50
C ALA A 624 22.81 -0.32 39.70
N GLN A 625 22.21 0.25 40.76
CA GLN A 625 22.90 0.64 41.99
C GLN A 625 22.83 -0.43 43.09
N GLU A 626 21.98 -1.43 42.92
CA GLU A 626 21.90 -2.65 43.74
C GLU A 626 22.85 -3.74 43.22
#